data_AF-A0A344U888-F1
#
_entry.id   AF-A0A344U888-F1
#
_cell.length_a   1.000
_cell.length_b   1.000
_cell.length_c   1.000
_cell.angle_alpha   90.00
_cell.angle_beta   90.00
_cell.angle_gamma   90.00
#
_symmetry.space_group_name_H-M   'P 1'
#
loop_
_entity.id
_entity.type
_entity.pdbx_description
1 polymer ?
#
loop_
_entity_poly.entity_id
_entity_poly.type
_entity_poly.pdbx_seq_one_letter_code
_entity_poly.pdbx_strand_id
1 'polypeptide(L)'
;MYNPTVARLTYRALLGRRRALVLFALPAMLIVIAGAVRAFTGLDDRIAADLLGGFALATMVPLIGVIAGTGAIGPEIDDGSIVYLLSKPVKRPTIIMTKLIVAIAVTMAFSAIPTLIAGFILNNNGQQIAVAYTIAALVASVAYSALFLLLGTVSRHAVVFGLVYALIWESLFGSLVSGAKTLSIQQWALALAEKVAGEGYVDATVGLPTAVALLVAVTVGATVYAGQKLRRLTLAGEE
;
A
#
# COMPACT_ATOMS: atom_id res chain seq x y z
N MET A 1 -14.15 -18.01 4.14
CA MET A 1 -12.77 -17.56 3.87
C MET A 1 -12.37 -16.30 4.64
N TYR A 2 -13.27 -15.71 5.44
CA TYR A 2 -13.03 -14.53 6.28
C TYR A 2 -13.43 -14.86 7.71
N ASN A 3 -12.67 -14.39 8.71
CA ASN A 3 -13.02 -14.54 10.12
C ASN A 3 -13.22 -13.16 10.80
N PRO A 4 -14.44 -12.79 11.20
CA PRO A 4 -14.74 -11.45 11.73
C PRO A 4 -14.00 -11.13 13.03
N THR A 5 -13.69 -12.15 13.84
CA THR A 5 -12.95 -11.96 15.10
C THR A 5 -11.49 -11.60 14.81
N VAL A 6 -10.84 -12.33 13.89
CA VAL A 6 -9.47 -12.04 13.47
C VAL A 6 -9.38 -10.67 12.81
N ALA A 7 -10.38 -10.31 12.01
CA ALA A 7 -10.45 -8.99 11.39
C ALA A 7 -10.55 -7.86 12.43
N ARG A 8 -11.45 -8.00 13.43
CA ARG A 8 -11.61 -7.01 14.50
C ARG A 8 -10.34 -6.82 15.33
N LEU A 9 -9.66 -7.92 15.66
CA LEU A 9 -8.39 -7.89 16.40
C LEU A 9 -7.29 -7.21 15.58
N THR A 10 -7.15 -7.57 14.30
CA THR A 10 -6.15 -6.98 13.40
C THR A 10 -6.41 -5.48 13.21
N TYR A 11 -7.66 -5.08 12.98
CA TYR A 11 -8.04 -3.68 12.86
C TYR A 11 -7.70 -2.86 14.12
N ARG A 12 -8.04 -3.38 15.31
CA ARG A 12 -7.69 -2.73 16.58
C ARG A 12 -6.18 -2.69 16.81
N ALA A 13 -5.45 -3.72 16.42
CA ALA A 13 -3.99 -3.74 16.54
C ALA A 13 -3.32 -2.68 15.64
N LEU A 14 -3.86 -2.48 14.43
CA LEU A 14 -3.38 -1.47 13.49
C LEU A 14 -3.69 -0.04 13.95
N LEU A 15 -4.92 0.22 14.40
CA LEU A 15 -5.37 1.58 14.74
C LEU A 15 -5.24 1.97 16.22
N GLY A 16 -4.98 1.03 17.13
CA GLY A 16 -4.97 1.28 18.57
C GLY A 16 -3.63 1.71 19.17
N ARG A 17 -2.55 1.79 18.39
CA ARG A 17 -1.17 2.08 18.88
C ARG A 17 -0.65 3.42 18.35
N ARG A 18 0.51 3.88 18.85
CA ARG A 18 1.27 5.05 18.34
C ARG A 18 1.46 5.04 16.81
N ARG A 19 1.43 3.86 16.18
CA ARG A 19 1.50 3.67 14.72
C ARG A 19 0.32 4.33 13.97
N ALA A 20 -0.84 4.44 14.60
CA ALA A 20 -2.00 5.13 14.03
C ALA A 20 -1.71 6.61 13.78
N LEU A 21 -0.91 7.27 14.63
CA LEU A 21 -0.55 8.67 14.43
C LEU A 21 0.14 8.89 13.09
N VAL A 22 1.07 8.01 12.71
CA VAL A 22 1.76 8.08 11.40
C VAL A 22 0.77 7.82 10.26
N LEU A 23 -0.14 6.87 10.45
CA LEU A 23 -1.19 6.53 9.49
C LEU A 23 -2.13 7.72 9.20
N PHE A 24 -2.41 8.57 10.20
CA PHE A 24 -3.18 9.81 10.02
C PHE A 24 -2.32 11.00 9.57
N ALA A 25 -1.06 11.06 9.99
CA ALA A 25 -0.17 12.18 9.70
C ALA A 25 0.14 12.32 8.20
N LEU A 26 0.40 11.21 7.50
CA LEU A 26 0.72 11.25 6.06
C LEU A 26 -0.47 11.77 5.22
N PRO A 27 -1.70 11.26 5.39
CA PRO A 27 -2.91 11.83 4.79
C PRO A 27 -3.14 13.29 5.13
N ALA A 28 -3.04 13.65 6.41
CA ALA A 28 -3.25 15.02 6.84
C ALA A 28 -2.24 15.97 6.17
N MET A 29 -0.97 15.55 6.09
CA MET A 29 0.07 16.27 5.37
C MET A 29 -0.30 16.47 3.89
N LEU A 30 -0.77 15.44 3.18
CA LEU A 30 -1.22 15.56 1.80
C LEU A 30 -2.33 16.62 1.65
N ILE A 31 -3.33 16.59 2.52
CA ILE A 31 -4.45 17.56 2.46
C ILE A 31 -3.97 18.98 2.75
N VAL A 32 -3.08 19.16 3.72
CA VAL A 32 -2.51 20.47 4.06
C VAL A 32 -1.69 21.02 2.89
N ILE A 33 -0.83 20.20 2.28
CA ILE A 33 -0.04 20.60 1.12
C ILE A 33 -0.96 20.92 -0.05
N ALA A 34 -1.98 20.11 -0.31
CA ALA A 34 -2.95 20.34 -1.37
C ALA A 34 -3.68 21.69 -1.19
N GLY A 35 -4.12 22.00 0.03
CA GLY A 35 -4.74 23.29 0.35
C GLY A 35 -3.78 24.47 0.22
N ALA A 36 -2.53 24.31 0.65
CA ALA A 36 -1.50 25.34 0.52
C ALA A 36 -1.18 25.63 -0.95
N VAL A 37 -0.93 24.59 -1.75
CA VAL A 37 -0.69 24.72 -3.20
C VAL A 37 -1.87 25.42 -3.86
N ARG A 38 -3.10 24.98 -3.56
CA ARG A 38 -4.33 25.62 -4.07
C ARG A 38 -4.41 27.11 -3.74
N ALA A 39 -3.95 27.52 -2.56
CA ALA A 39 -3.96 28.92 -2.13
C ALA A 39 -2.87 29.77 -2.81
N PHE A 40 -1.69 29.22 -3.07
CA PHE A 40 -0.56 29.96 -3.64
C PHE A 40 -0.51 29.96 -5.17
N THR A 41 -0.78 28.83 -5.81
CA THR A 41 -0.61 28.64 -7.26
C THR A 41 -1.93 28.66 -8.03
N GLY A 42 -3.07 28.63 -7.33
CA GLY A 42 -4.38 28.55 -7.96
C GLY A 42 -4.66 27.14 -8.52
N LEU A 43 -5.27 27.09 -9.71
CA LEU A 43 -5.73 25.86 -10.34
C LEU A 43 -4.79 25.46 -11.47
N ASP A 44 -4.04 24.39 -11.28
CA ASP A 44 -3.12 23.85 -12.28
C ASP A 44 -3.14 22.31 -12.22
N ASP A 45 -3.58 21.69 -13.32
CA ASP A 45 -3.70 20.25 -13.46
C ASP A 45 -2.35 19.53 -13.44
N ARG A 46 -1.28 20.20 -13.89
CA ARG A 46 0.08 19.64 -13.88
C ARG A 46 0.64 19.59 -12.47
N ILE A 47 0.47 20.66 -11.70
CA ILE A 47 0.88 20.69 -10.30
C ILE A 47 0.07 19.66 -9.50
N ALA A 48 -1.22 19.49 -9.80
CA ALA A 48 -2.04 18.45 -9.20
C ALA A 48 -1.49 17.04 -9.51
N ALA A 49 -1.17 16.75 -10.78
CA ALA A 49 -0.58 15.48 -11.18
C ALA A 49 0.78 15.23 -10.51
N ASP A 50 1.65 16.22 -10.42
CA ASP A 50 2.96 16.12 -9.78
C ASP A 50 2.84 15.82 -8.27
N LEU A 51 1.92 16.49 -7.58
CA LEU A 51 1.69 16.27 -6.14
C LEU A 51 1.04 14.91 -5.87
N LEU A 52 0.02 14.53 -6.63
CA LEU A 52 -0.66 13.24 -6.47
C LEU A 52 0.25 12.07 -6.88
N GLY A 53 1.01 12.21 -7.96
CA GLY A 53 1.97 11.19 -8.40
C GLY A 53 3.17 11.07 -7.46
N GLY A 54 3.84 12.19 -7.17
CA GLY A 54 5.08 12.21 -6.40
C GLY A 54 4.89 12.01 -4.90
N PHE A 55 3.89 12.65 -4.29
CA PHE A 55 3.65 12.48 -2.86
C PHE A 55 2.66 11.37 -2.58
N ALA A 56 1.44 11.45 -3.15
CA ALA A 56 0.38 10.52 -2.75
C ALA A 56 0.70 9.09 -3.19
N LEU A 57 1.06 8.87 -4.47
CA LEU A 57 1.30 7.54 -5.00
C LEU A 57 2.72 7.02 -4.73
N ALA A 58 3.76 7.82 -4.93
CA ALA A 58 5.16 7.37 -4.77
C ALA A 58 5.61 7.23 -3.31
N THR A 59 5.07 8.05 -2.41
CA THR A 59 5.57 8.14 -1.03
C THR A 59 4.53 7.64 -0.03
N MET A 60 3.33 8.23 -0.04
CA MET A 60 2.31 7.95 0.97
C MET A 60 1.77 6.52 0.87
N VAL A 61 1.36 6.06 -0.32
CA VAL A 61 0.76 4.73 -0.50
C VAL A 61 1.72 3.60 -0.06
N PRO A 62 3.00 3.56 -0.48
CA PRO A 62 3.94 2.54 -0.02
C PRO A 62 4.16 2.57 1.49
N LEU A 63 4.32 3.77 2.08
CA LEU A 63 4.53 3.92 3.52
C LEU A 63 3.34 3.43 4.34
N ILE A 64 2.12 3.79 3.94
CA ILE A 64 0.88 3.29 4.54
C ILE A 64 0.81 1.76 4.37
N GLY A 65 1.16 1.26 3.19
CA GLY A 65 1.23 -0.18 2.90
C GLY A 65 2.22 -0.91 3.79
N VAL A 66 3.40 -0.35 4.07
CA VAL A 66 4.40 -0.92 5.00
C VAL A 66 3.78 -1.04 6.38
N ILE A 67 3.19 0.05 6.89
CA ILE A 67 2.61 0.08 8.24
C ILE A 67 1.46 -0.92 8.37
N ALA A 68 0.53 -0.92 7.42
CA ALA A 68 -0.65 -1.78 7.45
C ALA A 68 -0.32 -3.25 7.17
N GLY A 69 0.49 -3.52 6.14
CA GLY A 69 0.86 -4.88 5.73
C GLY A 69 1.74 -5.58 6.76
N THR A 70 2.84 -4.95 7.18
CA THR A 70 3.70 -5.53 8.23
C THR A 70 3.00 -5.55 9.59
N GLY A 71 2.24 -4.50 9.92
CA GLY A 71 1.52 -4.39 11.18
C GLY A 71 0.39 -5.40 11.35
N ALA A 72 -0.14 -5.97 10.25
CA ALA A 72 -1.22 -6.94 10.30
C ALA A 72 -0.78 -8.29 10.88
N ILE A 73 0.50 -8.65 10.78
CA ILE A 73 1.02 -9.95 11.24
C ILE A 73 2.30 -9.86 12.09
N GLY A 74 3.15 -8.86 11.85
CA GLY A 74 4.44 -8.68 12.51
C GLY A 74 4.37 -8.76 14.03
N PRO A 75 3.49 -7.99 14.72
CA PRO A 75 3.39 -8.06 16.18
C PRO A 75 3.08 -9.46 16.72
N GLU A 76 2.29 -10.26 16.01
CA GLU A 76 1.96 -11.62 16.45
C GLU A 76 3.15 -12.57 16.30
N ILE A 77 3.99 -12.35 15.29
CA ILE A 77 5.21 -13.12 15.05
C ILE A 77 6.31 -12.71 16.04
N ASP A 78 6.50 -11.42 16.24
CA ASP A 78 7.54 -10.86 17.10
C ASP A 78 7.28 -11.20 18.58
N ASP A 79 6.01 -11.13 19.02
CA ASP A 79 5.62 -11.46 20.40
C ASP A 79 5.46 -12.98 20.63
N GLY A 80 5.70 -13.83 19.62
CA GLY A 80 5.47 -15.28 19.66
C GLY A 80 3.99 -15.70 19.80
N SER A 81 3.08 -14.74 19.95
CA SER A 81 1.66 -14.97 20.19
C SER A 81 0.93 -15.60 18.99
N ILE A 82 1.55 -15.63 17.81
CA ILE A 82 1.02 -16.33 16.64
C ILE A 82 0.76 -17.81 16.91
N VAL A 83 1.51 -18.44 17.82
CA VAL A 83 1.28 -19.83 18.23
C VAL A 83 -0.11 -20.03 18.84
N TYR A 84 -0.60 -19.07 19.64
CA TYR A 84 -1.96 -19.11 20.20
C TYR A 84 -3.05 -18.91 19.14
N LEU A 85 -2.74 -18.23 18.04
CA LEU A 85 -3.65 -18.16 16.89
C LEU A 85 -3.64 -19.46 16.09
N LEU A 86 -2.48 -20.10 15.98
CA LEU A 86 -2.31 -21.38 15.28
C LEU A 86 -2.87 -22.58 16.05
N SER A 87 -3.07 -22.46 17.37
CA SER A 87 -3.73 -23.49 18.20
C SER A 87 -5.25 -23.50 18.05
N LYS A 88 -5.85 -22.43 17.51
CA LYS A 88 -7.27 -22.42 17.17
C LYS A 88 -7.54 -23.24 15.91
N PRO A 89 -8.69 -23.91 15.79
CA PRO A 89 -9.04 -24.74 14.63
C PRO A 89 -9.45 -23.88 13.41
N VAL A 90 -8.60 -22.92 13.03
CA VAL A 90 -8.79 -22.03 11.88
C VAL A 90 -7.76 -22.38 10.82
N LYS A 91 -8.21 -22.60 9.59
CA LYS A 91 -7.30 -22.87 8.46
C LYS A 91 -6.31 -21.70 8.29
N ARG A 92 -5.00 -21.99 8.27
CA ARG A 92 -3.92 -20.99 8.15
C ARG A 92 -4.08 -20.02 6.96
N PRO A 93 -4.49 -20.46 5.75
CA PRO A 93 -4.76 -19.54 4.64
C PRO A 93 -5.89 -18.54 4.93
N THR A 94 -6.89 -18.92 5.73
CA THR A 94 -7.98 -18.02 6.15
C THR A 94 -7.46 -16.89 7.04
N ILE A 95 -6.45 -17.15 7.87
CA ILE A 95 -5.84 -16.12 8.73
C ILE A 95 -5.12 -15.09 7.86
N ILE A 96 -4.26 -15.53 6.95
CA ILE A 96 -3.53 -14.65 6.02
C ILE A 96 -4.51 -13.84 5.17
N MET A 97 -5.52 -14.49 4.57
CA MET A 97 -6.50 -13.81 3.74
C MET A 97 -7.30 -12.76 4.53
N THR A 98 -7.72 -13.09 5.76
CA THR A 98 -8.44 -12.14 6.61
C THR A 98 -7.56 -10.95 6.97
N LYS A 99 -6.30 -11.18 7.36
CA LYS A 99 -5.34 -10.12 7.67
C LYS A 99 -5.03 -9.24 6.47
N LEU A 100 -4.87 -9.85 5.29
CA LEU A 100 -4.66 -9.16 4.04
C LEU A 100 -5.85 -8.26 3.70
N ILE A 101 -7.08 -8.75 3.83
CA ILE A 101 -8.30 -7.95 3.60
C ILE A 101 -8.32 -6.72 4.52
N VAL A 102 -7.99 -6.89 5.81
CA VAL A 102 -7.92 -5.74 6.73
C VAL A 102 -6.80 -4.78 6.35
N ALA A 103 -5.61 -5.29 6.02
CA ALA A 103 -4.49 -4.45 5.59
C ALA A 103 -4.83 -3.66 4.33
N ILE A 104 -5.42 -4.30 3.31
CA ILE A 104 -5.88 -3.64 2.08
C ILE A 104 -6.92 -2.57 2.40
N ALA A 105 -7.94 -2.89 3.20
CA ALA A 105 -8.99 -1.95 3.55
C ALA A 105 -8.44 -0.70 4.27
N VAL A 106 -7.52 -0.89 5.21
CA VAL A 106 -6.84 0.20 5.90
C VAL A 106 -5.98 1.00 4.93
N THR A 107 -5.14 0.35 4.12
CA THR A 107 -4.28 1.04 3.15
C THR A 107 -5.11 1.85 2.14
N MET A 108 -6.19 1.28 1.62
CA MET A 108 -7.11 1.98 0.71
C MET A 108 -7.79 3.17 1.39
N ALA A 109 -8.34 2.99 2.60
CA ALA A 109 -9.02 4.07 3.31
C ALA A 109 -8.09 5.25 3.58
N PHE A 110 -6.85 4.97 3.99
CA PHE A 110 -5.88 6.00 4.34
C PHE A 110 -5.07 6.51 3.15
N SER A 111 -5.13 5.87 1.98
CA SER A 111 -4.41 6.37 0.80
C SER A 111 -5.35 6.93 -0.26
N ALA A 112 -6.36 6.15 -0.68
CA ALA A 112 -7.25 6.53 -1.77
C ALA A 112 -8.19 7.67 -1.39
N ILE A 113 -8.78 7.66 -0.18
CA ILE A 113 -9.70 8.72 0.25
C ILE A 113 -8.99 10.08 0.32
N PRO A 114 -7.81 10.20 0.98
CA PRO A 114 -7.08 11.47 1.01
C PRO A 114 -6.57 11.90 -0.36
N THR A 115 -6.19 10.94 -1.23
CA THR A 115 -5.79 11.23 -2.62
C THR A 115 -6.95 11.83 -3.40
N LEU A 116 -8.16 11.29 -3.24
CA LEU A 116 -9.36 11.80 -3.88
C LEU A 116 -9.70 13.21 -3.38
N ILE A 117 -9.69 13.42 -2.07
CA ILE A 117 -9.96 14.73 -1.45
C ILE A 117 -8.92 15.75 -1.93
N ALA A 118 -7.63 15.41 -1.90
CA ALA A 118 -6.56 16.29 -2.38
C ALA A 118 -6.74 16.63 -3.87
N GLY A 119 -7.07 15.64 -4.69
CA GLY A 119 -7.33 15.85 -6.12
C GLY A 119 -8.50 16.81 -6.36
N PHE A 120 -9.58 16.71 -5.58
CA PHE A 120 -10.70 17.66 -5.66
C PHE A 120 -10.35 19.07 -5.15
N ILE A 121 -9.46 19.19 -4.16
CA ILE A 121 -8.98 20.50 -3.69
C ILE A 121 -8.15 21.20 -4.77
N LEU A 122 -7.31 20.43 -5.47
CA LEU A 122 -6.33 20.94 -6.43
C LEU A 122 -6.91 21.21 -7.83
N ASN A 123 -7.96 20.49 -8.23
CA ASN A 123 -8.45 20.52 -9.61
C ASN A 123 -9.66 21.48 -9.81
N ASN A 124 -9.72 22.13 -10.98
CA ASN A 124 -10.78 23.06 -11.39
C ASN A 124 -11.92 22.36 -12.17
N ASN A 125 -11.58 21.46 -13.10
CA ASN A 125 -12.52 20.89 -14.09
C ASN A 125 -12.23 19.42 -14.48
N GLY A 126 -10.99 18.94 -14.31
CA GLY A 126 -10.56 17.57 -14.58
C GLY A 126 -10.73 16.64 -13.38
N GLN A 127 -11.97 16.39 -12.94
CA GLN A 127 -12.26 15.35 -11.92
C GLN A 127 -11.62 14.00 -12.28
N GLN A 128 -11.34 13.81 -13.56
CA GLN A 128 -10.65 12.67 -14.13
C GLN A 128 -9.24 12.44 -13.56
N ILE A 129 -8.44 13.49 -13.28
CA ILE A 129 -7.09 13.33 -12.68
C ILE A 129 -7.21 12.82 -11.24
N ALA A 130 -8.11 13.41 -10.46
CA ALA A 130 -8.36 12.97 -9.08
C ALA A 130 -8.81 11.50 -9.04
N VAL A 131 -9.72 11.12 -9.94
CA VAL A 131 -10.20 9.73 -10.06
C VAL A 131 -9.10 8.78 -10.54
N ALA A 132 -8.29 9.18 -11.52
CA ALA A 132 -7.19 8.37 -12.05
C ALA A 132 -6.17 8.03 -10.95
N TYR A 133 -5.69 9.02 -10.20
CA TYR A 133 -4.75 8.80 -9.09
C TYR A 133 -5.39 8.04 -7.93
N THR A 134 -6.70 8.20 -7.70
CA THR A 134 -7.44 7.41 -6.71
C THR A 134 -7.48 5.93 -7.10
N ILE A 135 -7.74 5.62 -8.38
CA ILE A 135 -7.73 4.25 -8.89
C ILE A 135 -6.32 3.64 -8.78
N ALA A 136 -5.28 4.40 -9.16
CA ALA A 136 -3.90 3.96 -8.96
C ALA A 136 -3.60 3.69 -7.48
N ALA A 137 -4.00 4.58 -6.56
CA ALA A 137 -3.81 4.38 -5.13
C ALA A 137 -4.54 3.12 -4.62
N LEU A 138 -5.77 2.86 -5.07
CA LEU A 138 -6.53 1.66 -4.71
C LEU A 138 -5.79 0.38 -5.15
N VAL A 139 -5.33 0.34 -6.40
CA VAL A 139 -4.69 -0.84 -6.97
C VAL A 139 -3.31 -1.06 -6.37
N ALA A 140 -2.51 0.01 -6.22
CA ALA A 140 -1.23 -0.02 -5.52
C ALA A 140 -1.40 -0.51 -4.07
N SER A 141 -2.45 -0.07 -3.37
CA SER A 141 -2.75 -0.50 -2.00
C SER A 141 -2.90 -2.02 -1.87
N VAL A 142 -3.47 -2.69 -2.88
CA VAL A 142 -3.60 -4.15 -2.91
C VAL A 142 -2.23 -4.81 -2.98
N ALA A 143 -1.42 -4.43 -3.98
CA ALA A 143 -0.12 -5.03 -4.23
C ALA A 143 0.87 -4.79 -3.07
N TYR A 144 0.95 -3.54 -2.57
CA TYR A 144 1.80 -3.21 -1.43
C TYR A 144 1.35 -3.95 -0.17
N SER A 145 0.06 -4.01 0.14
CA SER A 145 -0.42 -4.73 1.32
C SER A 145 -0.06 -6.22 1.25
N ALA A 146 -0.16 -6.85 0.08
CA ALA A 146 0.22 -8.25 -0.11
C ALA A 146 1.73 -8.46 0.06
N LEU A 147 2.55 -7.61 -0.57
CA LEU A 147 4.01 -7.67 -0.49
C LEU A 147 4.51 -7.45 0.96
N PHE A 148 4.02 -6.41 1.63
CA PHE A 148 4.47 -6.08 2.98
C PHE A 148 3.92 -7.04 4.04
N LEU A 149 2.74 -7.61 3.83
CA LEU A 149 2.26 -8.71 4.66
C LEU A 149 3.15 -9.94 4.51
N LEU A 150 3.59 -10.27 3.29
CA LEU A 150 4.55 -11.34 3.07
C LEU A 150 5.86 -11.06 3.82
N LEU A 151 6.42 -9.86 3.68
CA LEU A 151 7.63 -9.46 4.38
C LEU A 151 7.46 -9.58 5.90
N GLY A 152 6.30 -9.14 6.43
CA GLY A 152 5.90 -9.33 7.83
C GLY A 152 5.83 -10.79 8.26
N THR A 153 5.49 -11.70 7.34
CA THR A 153 5.39 -13.13 7.61
C THR A 153 6.75 -13.83 7.62
N VAL A 154 7.70 -13.33 6.82
CA VAL A 154 9.00 -14.00 6.61
C VAL A 154 10.11 -13.41 7.48
N SER A 155 10.00 -12.15 7.90
CA SER A 155 11.08 -11.40 8.57
C SER A 155 10.62 -10.71 9.86
N ARG A 156 11.45 -10.77 10.90
CA ARG A 156 11.29 -9.97 12.14
C ARG A 156 11.57 -8.47 11.92
N HIS A 157 12.36 -8.13 10.89
CA HIS A 157 12.70 -6.75 10.55
C HIS A 157 11.89 -6.23 9.35
N ALA A 158 10.68 -6.76 9.15
CA ALA A 158 9.85 -6.46 7.98
C ALA A 158 9.62 -4.96 7.75
N VAL A 159 9.49 -4.17 8.81
CA VAL A 159 9.34 -2.71 8.71
C VAL A 159 10.57 -2.08 8.06
N VAL A 160 11.78 -2.51 8.44
CA VAL A 160 13.03 -1.97 7.90
C VAL A 160 13.15 -2.30 6.41
N PHE A 161 12.94 -3.58 6.04
CA PHE A 161 12.96 -3.99 4.63
C PHE A 161 11.87 -3.29 3.81
N GLY A 162 10.67 -3.15 4.38
CA GLY A 162 9.57 -2.45 3.74
C GLY A 162 9.88 -0.98 3.53
N LEU A 163 10.52 -0.32 4.50
CA LEU A 163 10.90 1.08 4.40
C LEU A 163 12.05 1.29 3.41
N VAL A 164 13.05 0.40 3.39
CA VAL A 164 14.10 0.39 2.36
C VAL A 164 13.48 0.24 0.98
N TYR A 165 12.55 -0.68 0.79
CA TYR A 165 11.86 -0.81 -0.48
C TYR A 165 11.04 0.46 -0.81
N ALA A 166 10.19 0.94 0.09
CA ALA A 166 9.34 2.10 -0.15
C ALA A 166 10.13 3.40 -0.41
N LEU A 167 11.22 3.63 0.31
CA LEU A 167 12.00 4.87 0.19
C LEU A 167 13.12 4.73 -0.84
N ILE A 168 13.91 3.67 -0.81
CA ILE A 168 15.08 3.56 -1.70
C ILE A 168 14.64 3.03 -3.07
N TRP A 169 13.81 1.98 -3.12
CA TRP A 169 13.41 1.40 -4.40
C TRP A 169 12.43 2.29 -5.16
N GLU A 170 11.30 2.66 -4.54
CA GLU A 170 10.27 3.44 -5.26
C GLU A 170 10.70 4.89 -5.51
N SER A 171 11.32 5.58 -4.54
CA SER A 171 11.66 7.00 -4.70
C SER A 171 12.99 7.27 -5.43
N LEU A 172 14.03 6.46 -5.21
CA LEU A 172 15.35 6.68 -5.85
C LEU A 172 15.50 5.89 -7.14
N PHE A 173 15.32 4.57 -7.09
CA PHE A 173 15.51 3.73 -8.28
C PHE A 173 14.35 3.87 -9.26
N GLY A 174 13.12 3.99 -8.75
CA GLY A 174 11.90 4.24 -9.52
C GLY A 174 11.84 5.62 -10.16
N SER A 175 12.70 6.57 -9.80
CA SER A 175 12.79 7.88 -10.47
C SER A 175 13.97 7.96 -11.44
N LEU A 176 15.13 7.38 -11.10
CA LEU A 176 16.40 7.56 -11.80
C LEU A 176 16.69 6.52 -12.89
N VAL A 177 16.23 5.27 -12.75
CA VAL A 177 16.64 4.16 -13.64
C VAL A 177 15.43 3.63 -14.41
N SER A 178 15.39 3.85 -15.73
CA SER A 178 14.30 3.40 -16.62
C SER A 178 14.06 1.89 -16.56
N GLY A 179 15.11 1.08 -16.42
CA GLY A 179 15.00 -0.36 -16.20
C GLY A 179 14.34 -0.72 -14.87
N ALA A 180 14.64 0.01 -13.79
CA ALA A 180 14.09 -0.23 -12.46
C ALA A 180 12.62 0.22 -12.35
N LYS A 181 12.22 1.25 -13.11
CA LYS A 181 10.81 1.69 -13.24
C LYS A 181 9.89 0.54 -13.65
N THR A 182 10.36 -0.37 -14.50
CA THR A 182 9.53 -1.50 -14.95
C THR A 182 9.20 -2.51 -13.84
N LEU A 183 9.94 -2.49 -12.73
CA LEU A 183 9.74 -3.34 -11.54
C LEU A 183 9.12 -2.60 -10.35
N SER A 184 8.63 -1.37 -10.56
CA SER A 184 7.99 -0.57 -9.52
C SER A 184 6.48 -0.81 -9.51
N ILE A 185 5.92 -1.08 -8.33
CA ILE A 185 4.47 -1.23 -8.14
C ILE A 185 3.76 0.09 -8.43
N GLN A 186 4.40 1.22 -8.11
CA GLN A 186 3.91 2.55 -8.45
C GLN A 186 3.71 2.69 -9.98
N GLN A 187 4.70 2.29 -10.78
CA GLN A 187 4.61 2.40 -12.24
C GLN A 187 3.52 1.50 -12.82
N TRP A 188 3.31 0.31 -12.26
CA TRP A 188 2.20 -0.55 -12.67
C TRP A 188 0.84 0.07 -12.34
N ALA A 189 0.71 0.72 -11.19
CA ALA A 189 -0.50 1.44 -10.82
C ALA A 189 -0.72 2.70 -11.68
N LEU A 190 0.35 3.42 -12.05
CA LEU A 190 0.28 4.57 -12.95
C LEU A 190 -0.22 4.18 -14.35
N ALA A 191 0.13 2.99 -14.86
CA ALA A 191 -0.40 2.51 -16.14
C ALA A 191 -1.93 2.42 -16.17
N LEU A 192 -2.56 2.18 -15.01
CA LEU A 192 -4.02 2.22 -14.88
C LEU A 192 -4.53 3.64 -14.76
N ALA A 193 -3.82 4.53 -14.06
CA ALA A 193 -4.17 5.95 -14.00
C ALA A 193 -4.10 6.62 -15.37
N GLU A 194 -3.07 6.34 -16.18
CA GLU A 194 -2.92 6.88 -17.54
C GLU A 194 -4.11 6.55 -18.42
N LYS A 195 -4.56 5.28 -18.38
CA LYS A 195 -5.78 4.87 -19.11
C LYS A 195 -7.02 5.67 -18.70
N VAL A 196 -7.11 6.08 -17.43
CA VAL A 196 -8.24 6.83 -16.90
C VAL A 196 -8.09 8.33 -17.14
N ALA A 197 -6.90 8.89 -17.01
CA ALA A 197 -6.61 10.32 -17.16
C ALA A 197 -6.60 10.78 -18.62
N GLY A 198 -6.28 9.89 -19.56
CA GLY A 198 -6.03 10.25 -20.95
C GLY A 198 -4.56 10.66 -21.19
N GLU A 199 -4.14 10.63 -22.45
CA GLU A 199 -2.76 10.92 -22.85
C GLU A 199 -2.35 12.36 -22.48
N GLY A 200 -1.13 12.53 -21.96
CA GLY A 200 -0.52 13.84 -21.67
C GLY A 200 -0.62 14.33 -20.22
N TYR A 201 -1.38 13.66 -19.35
CA TYR A 201 -1.50 14.02 -17.92
C TYR A 201 -0.80 13.05 -16.96
N VAL A 202 -0.57 11.81 -17.39
CA VAL A 202 0.10 10.77 -16.62
C VAL A 202 0.95 9.94 -17.57
N ASP A 203 2.26 9.86 -17.33
CA ASP A 203 3.17 9.05 -18.14
C ASP A 203 3.52 7.76 -17.39
N ALA A 204 2.98 6.62 -17.80
CA ALA A 204 3.44 5.32 -17.32
C ALA A 204 4.52 4.75 -18.23
N THR A 205 5.57 4.19 -17.62
CA THR A 205 6.68 3.57 -18.38
C THR A 205 6.30 2.17 -18.91
N VAL A 206 5.21 1.57 -18.42
CA VAL A 206 4.85 0.17 -18.66
C VAL A 206 3.47 0.10 -19.29
N GLY A 207 3.32 -0.72 -20.34
CA GLY A 207 2.02 -0.96 -20.96
C GLY A 207 1.01 -1.61 -20.01
N LEU A 208 -0.26 -1.21 -20.11
CA LEU A 208 -1.36 -1.68 -19.26
C LEU A 208 -1.44 -3.21 -19.09
N PRO A 209 -1.32 -4.05 -20.15
CA PRO A 209 -1.42 -5.50 -19.99
C PRO A 209 -0.32 -6.07 -19.09
N THR A 210 0.92 -5.59 -19.27
CA THR A 210 2.08 -5.99 -18.47
C THR A 210 1.93 -5.53 -17.02
N ALA A 211 1.49 -4.29 -16.80
CA ALA A 211 1.23 -3.76 -15.47
C ALA A 211 0.19 -4.59 -14.70
N VAL A 212 -0.95 -4.91 -15.33
CA VAL A 212 -2.00 -5.75 -14.72
C VAL A 212 -1.47 -7.14 -14.41
N ALA A 213 -0.75 -7.77 -15.34
CA ALA A 213 -0.18 -9.10 -15.12
C ALA A 213 0.80 -9.12 -13.93
N LEU A 214 1.67 -8.12 -13.82
CA LEU A 214 2.63 -8.01 -12.71
C LEU A 214 1.96 -7.71 -11.37
N LEU A 215 0.94 -6.85 -11.34
CA LEU A 215 0.14 -6.58 -10.13
C LEU A 215 -0.58 -7.84 -9.64
N VAL A 216 -1.18 -8.60 -10.54
CA VAL A 216 -1.84 -9.87 -10.20
C VAL A 216 -0.80 -10.89 -9.73
N ALA A 217 0.31 -11.03 -10.45
CA ALA A 217 1.38 -11.96 -10.09
C ALA A 217 1.96 -11.66 -8.71
N VAL A 218 2.27 -10.39 -8.40
CA VAL A 218 2.84 -10.02 -7.09
C VAL A 218 1.82 -10.21 -5.98
N THR A 219 0.55 -9.84 -6.21
CA THR A 219 -0.50 -9.94 -5.18
C THR A 219 -0.79 -11.40 -4.86
N VAL A 220 -1.02 -12.23 -5.88
CA VAL A 220 -1.33 -13.66 -5.70
C VAL A 220 -0.09 -14.40 -5.19
N GLY A 221 1.07 -14.16 -5.78
CA GLY A 221 2.33 -14.77 -5.38
C GLY A 221 2.68 -14.49 -3.93
N ALA A 222 2.61 -13.22 -3.50
CA ALA A 222 2.89 -12.84 -2.13
C ALA A 222 1.88 -13.45 -1.14
N THR A 223 0.59 -13.45 -1.47
CA THR A 223 -0.46 -14.02 -0.62
C THR A 223 -0.31 -15.53 -0.46
N VAL A 224 -0.08 -16.26 -1.56
CA VAL A 224 0.11 -17.71 -1.54
C VAL A 224 1.38 -18.07 -0.78
N TYR A 225 2.48 -17.37 -1.04
CA TYR A 225 3.76 -17.63 -0.37
C TYR A 225 3.69 -17.31 1.13
N ALA A 226 3.02 -16.23 1.53
CA ALA A 226 2.75 -15.93 2.95
C ALA A 226 1.92 -17.04 3.61
N GLY A 227 0.86 -17.51 2.93
CA GLY A 227 0.05 -18.65 3.37
C GLY A 227 0.86 -19.94 3.54
N GLN A 228 1.76 -20.25 2.61
CA GLN A 228 2.63 -21.42 2.67
C GLN A 228 3.68 -21.28 3.78
N LYS A 229 4.30 -20.12 3.94
CA LYS A 229 5.28 -19.86 5.01
C LYS A 229 4.62 -20.02 6.38
N LEU A 230 3.41 -19.48 6.55
CA LEU A 230 2.64 -19.63 7.79
C LEU A 230 2.36 -21.11 8.11
N ARG A 231 2.19 -21.99 7.10
CA ARG A 231 2.05 -23.44 7.32
C ARG A 231 3.33 -24.11 7.81
N ARG A 232 4.49 -23.60 7.40
CA ARG A 232 5.81 -24.14 7.76
C ARG A 232 6.39 -23.56 9.05
N LEU A 233 5.74 -22.56 9.64
CA LEU A 233 6.07 -22.11 11.00
C LEU A 233 5.72 -23.23 11.98
N THR A 234 6.73 -24.04 12.26
CA THR A 234 6.87 -24.92 13.42
C THR A 234 7.70 -24.19 14.47
N LEU A 235 7.35 -24.40 15.74
CA LEU A 235 7.98 -23.83 16.93
C LEU A 235 9.50 -23.72 16.75
N ALA A 236 10.02 -22.51 16.59
CA ALA A 236 11.40 -22.27 16.97
C ALA A 236 11.35 -22.26 18.50
N GLY A 237 11.89 -23.34 19.09
CA GLY A 237 12.24 -23.36 20.49
C GLY A 237 13.12 -22.15 20.82
N GLU A 238 12.99 -21.74 22.06
CA GLU A 238 13.76 -20.69 22.72
C GLU A 238 15.23 -20.71 22.29
N GLU A 239 15.71 -19.59 21.77
CA GLU A 239 17.10 -19.15 21.91
C GLU A 239 17.08 -17.75 22.55
#